data_AF-A0A6I3F104-F1
#
_entry.id   AF-A0A6I3F104-F1
#
_cell.length_a   1.000
_cell.length_b   1.000
_cell.length_c   1.000
_cell.angle_alpha   90.00
_cell.angle_beta   90.00
_cell.angle_gamma   90.00
#
_symmetry.space_group_name_H-M   'P 1'
#
loop_
_entity.id
_entity.type
_entity.pdbx_description
1 polymer ?
#
loop_
_entity_poly.entity_id
_entity_poly.type
_entity_poly.pdbx_seq_one_letter_code
_entity_poly.pdbx_strand_id
1 'polypeptide(L)'
;MRFLKKLLHNQDGVVESTLVIIPLMVVFLIAVELIVAVNYRNLDLSSAQSAATMGAITSVVSPGDEVVALTSDSSLEDLRILITHRTRLLPNLLPRLSFLGSSTPGSTEVTGIAVMEDSP
;
A
#
# COMPACT_ATOMS: atom_id res chain seq x y z
N MET A 1 -9.07 -51.53 18.48
CA MET A 1 -8.22 -50.98 17.40
C MET A 1 -8.77 -51.11 15.96
N ARG A 2 -9.94 -51.71 15.68
CA ARG A 2 -10.49 -51.77 14.30
C ARG A 2 -11.24 -50.50 13.87
N PHE A 3 -11.87 -49.78 14.80
CA PHE A 3 -12.58 -48.52 14.53
C PHE A 3 -11.63 -47.37 14.16
N LEU A 4 -10.48 -47.27 14.83
CA LEU A 4 -9.48 -46.23 14.57
C LEU A 4 -8.86 -46.37 13.17
N LYS A 5 -8.62 -47.61 12.71
CA LYS A 5 -8.17 -47.89 11.34
C LYS A 5 -9.23 -47.51 10.29
N LYS A 6 -10.52 -47.71 10.59
CA LYS A 6 -11.62 -47.34 9.69
C LYS A 6 -11.83 -45.83 9.62
N LEU A 7 -11.60 -45.11 10.73
CA LEU A 7 -11.60 -43.65 10.79
C LEU A 7 -10.44 -43.04 10.00
N LEU A 8 -9.25 -43.65 10.06
CA LEU A 8 -8.09 -43.25 9.23
C LEU A 8 -8.25 -43.62 7.74
N HIS A 9 -9.12 -44.57 7.39
CA HIS A 9 -9.38 -44.97 6.01
C HIS A 9 -10.54 -44.20 5.37
N ASN A 10 -11.34 -43.46 6.15
CA ASN A 10 -12.45 -42.66 5.65
C ASN A 10 -11.98 -41.23 5.36
N GLN A 11 -10.89 -41.11 4.58
CA GLN A 11 -10.30 -39.83 4.22
C GLN A 11 -10.88 -39.25 2.93
N ASP A 12 -11.65 -40.01 2.15
CA ASP A 12 -12.17 -39.56 0.85
C ASP A 12 -12.94 -38.24 0.96
N GLY A 13 -13.82 -38.09 1.97
CA GLY A 13 -14.55 -36.84 2.22
C GLY A 13 -13.68 -35.70 2.78
N VAL A 14 -12.58 -36.02 3.47
CA VAL A 14 -11.60 -35.01 3.95
C VAL A 14 -10.76 -34.51 2.78
N VAL A 15 -10.35 -35.40 1.87
CA VAL A 15 -9.57 -35.06 0.67
C VAL A 15 -10.42 -34.24 -0.29
N GLU A 16 -11.67 -34.62 -0.52
CA GLU A 16 -12.60 -33.90 -1.40
C GLU A 16 -12.94 -32.49 -0.85
N SER A 17 -13.16 -32.36 0.46
CA SER A 17 -13.41 -31.05 1.10
C SER A 17 -12.15 -30.18 1.13
N THR A 18 -10.97 -30.77 1.40
CA THR A 18 -9.69 -30.06 1.44
C THR A 18 -9.25 -29.55 0.05
N LEU A 19 -9.58 -30.30 -1.02
CA LEU A 19 -9.33 -29.91 -2.41
C LEU A 19 -10.00 -28.57 -2.77
N VAL A 20 -11.10 -28.23 -2.11
CA VAL A 20 -11.83 -26.97 -2.34
C VAL A 20 -11.45 -25.90 -1.32
N ILE A 21 -11.31 -26.26 -0.05
CA ILE A 21 -11.09 -25.31 1.04
C ILE A 21 -9.72 -24.63 0.92
N ILE A 22 -8.65 -25.36 0.58
CA ILE A 22 -7.31 -24.76 0.48
C ILE A 22 -7.26 -23.69 -0.62
N PRO A 23 -7.68 -23.97 -1.88
CA PRO A 23 -7.74 -22.93 -2.91
C PRO A 23 -8.63 -21.75 -2.54
N LEU A 24 -9.80 -22.02 -1.93
CA LEU A 24 -10.71 -20.96 -1.51
C LEU A 24 -10.07 -20.04 -0.46
N MET A 25 -9.35 -20.61 0.52
CA MET A 25 -8.62 -19.85 1.54
C MET A 25 -7.48 -19.03 0.92
N VAL A 26 -6.76 -19.58 -0.06
CA VAL A 26 -5.69 -18.84 -0.75
C VAL A 26 -6.27 -17.64 -1.50
N VAL A 27 -7.34 -17.82 -2.28
CA VAL A 27 -7.99 -16.71 -3.00
C VAL A 27 -8.55 -15.68 -2.02
N PHE A 28 -9.16 -16.13 -0.92
CA PHE A 28 -9.66 -15.25 0.13
C PHE A 28 -8.54 -14.38 0.73
N LEU A 29 -7.42 -15.00 1.10
CA LEU A 29 -6.28 -14.28 1.69
C LEU A 29 -5.65 -13.29 0.71
N ILE A 30 -5.53 -13.65 -0.57
CA ILE A 30 -5.08 -12.74 -1.63
C ILE A 30 -6.03 -11.55 -1.77
N ALA A 31 -7.34 -11.80 -1.78
CA ALA A 31 -8.34 -10.73 -1.90
C ALA A 31 -8.26 -9.75 -0.72
N VAL A 32 -8.12 -10.26 0.51
CA VAL A 32 -7.94 -9.41 1.70
C VAL A 32 -6.65 -8.58 1.59
N GLU A 33 -5.55 -9.18 1.16
CA GLU A 33 -4.27 -8.47 1.01
C GLU A 33 -4.37 -7.33 -0.02
N LEU A 34 -5.05 -7.56 -1.16
CA LEU A 34 -5.31 -6.52 -2.16
C LEU A 34 -6.20 -5.39 -1.61
N ILE A 35 -7.28 -5.73 -0.90
CA ILE A 35 -8.18 -4.73 -0.31
C ILE A 35 -7.42 -3.86 0.69
N VAL A 36 -6.62 -4.47 1.56
CA VAL A 36 -5.82 -3.75 2.56
C VAL A 36 -4.76 -2.88 1.88
N ALA A 37 -4.07 -3.39 0.87
CA ALA A 37 -3.06 -2.65 0.11
C ALA A 37 -3.64 -1.39 -0.55
N VAL A 38 -4.80 -1.51 -1.20
CA VAL A 38 -5.48 -0.37 -1.85
C VAL A 38 -5.93 0.66 -0.81
N ASN A 39 -6.50 0.21 0.31
CA ASN A 39 -6.93 1.12 1.37
C ASN A 39 -5.75 1.88 1.97
N TYR A 40 -4.63 1.20 2.25
CA TYR A 40 -3.43 1.89 2.75
C TYR A 40 -2.88 2.89 1.74
N ARG A 41 -2.78 2.52 0.46
CA ARG A 41 -2.35 3.43 -0.59
C ARG A 41 -3.23 4.68 -0.67
N ASN A 42 -4.55 4.52 -0.56
CA ASN A 42 -5.48 5.65 -0.62
C ASN A 42 -5.38 6.55 0.62
N LEU A 43 -5.25 5.96 1.81
CA LEU A 43 -5.06 6.71 3.05
C LEU A 43 -3.75 7.50 3.02
N ASP A 44 -2.65 6.87 2.61
CA ASP A 44 -1.36 7.54 2.51
C ASP A 44 -1.39 8.63 1.44
N LEU A 45 -2.07 8.42 0.30
CA LEU A 45 -2.20 9.42 -0.76
C LEU A 45 -2.96 10.65 -0.26
N SER A 46 -4.10 10.43 0.42
CA SER A 46 -4.88 11.51 1.03
C SER A 46 -4.06 12.27 2.08
N SER A 47 -3.28 11.55 2.90
CA SER A 47 -2.43 12.16 3.91
C SER A 47 -1.27 12.96 3.29
N ALA A 48 -0.60 12.42 2.27
CA ALA A 48 0.49 13.10 1.57
C ALA A 48 -0.02 14.36 0.86
N GLN A 49 -1.18 14.27 0.20
CA GLN A 49 -1.83 15.42 -0.41
C GLN A 49 -2.22 16.48 0.62
N SER A 50 -2.78 16.07 1.76
CA SER A 50 -3.11 17.00 2.84
C SER A 50 -1.88 17.71 3.40
N ALA A 51 -0.77 16.99 3.55
CA ALA A 51 0.49 17.55 4.03
C ALA A 51 1.08 18.54 3.01
N ALA A 52 1.10 18.18 1.71
CA ALA A 52 1.55 19.08 0.65
C ALA A 52 0.70 20.36 0.60
N THR A 53 -0.63 20.25 0.65
CA THR A 53 -1.51 21.43 0.68
C THR A 53 -1.27 22.29 1.91
N MET A 54 -1.11 21.68 3.09
CA MET A 54 -0.85 22.43 4.31
C MET A 54 0.50 23.14 4.24
N GLY A 55 1.56 22.45 3.81
CA GLY A 55 2.90 23.02 3.65
C GLY A 55 2.94 24.14 2.61
N ALA A 56 2.13 24.02 1.54
CA ALA A 56 2.01 25.07 0.55
C ALA A 56 1.29 26.33 1.05
N ILE A 57 0.29 26.18 1.93
CA ILE A 57 -0.42 27.31 2.54
C ILE A 57 0.44 27.98 3.63
N THR A 58 1.15 27.20 4.43
CA THR A 58 1.94 27.72 5.56
C THR A 58 3.37 28.10 5.18
N SER A 59 3.79 27.78 3.95
CA SER A 59 5.18 27.88 3.48
C SER A 59 6.17 27.08 4.36
N VAL A 60 5.69 26.00 5.00
CA VAL A 60 6.52 25.12 5.83
C VAL A 60 6.78 23.81 5.09
N VAL A 61 8.06 23.57 4.79
CA VAL A 61 8.54 22.36 4.09
C VAL A 61 9.03 21.34 5.12
N SER A 62 8.55 20.10 5.04
CA SER A 62 8.97 19.04 5.96
C SER A 62 10.28 18.38 5.48
N PRO A 63 11.08 17.77 6.37
CA PRO A 63 12.28 17.03 5.98
C PRO A 63 11.92 15.85 5.05
N GLY A 64 12.47 15.86 3.84
CA GLY A 64 12.19 14.84 2.82
C GLY A 64 11.17 15.26 1.75
N ASP A 65 10.55 16.43 1.89
CA ASP A 65 9.75 17.04 0.83
C ASP A 65 10.65 17.69 -0.23
N GLU A 66 10.22 17.65 -1.49
CA GLU A 66 10.90 18.29 -2.61
C GLU A 66 10.17 19.58 -3.00
N VAL A 67 10.93 20.64 -3.27
CA VAL A 67 10.39 21.92 -3.74
C VAL A 67 10.97 22.21 -5.12
N VAL A 68 10.09 22.30 -6.11
CA VAL A 68 10.46 22.57 -7.50
C VAL A 68 9.99 23.98 -7.87
N ALA A 69 10.92 24.88 -8.17
CA ALA A 69 10.57 26.23 -8.62
C ALA A 69 10.00 26.19 -10.04
N LEU A 70 8.90 26.93 -10.27
CA LEU A 70 8.35 27.10 -11.61
C LEU A 70 9.01 28.30 -12.27
N THR A 71 10.11 28.08 -12.99
CA THR A 71 10.74 29.15 -13.76
C THR A 71 9.78 29.67 -14.84
N SER A 72 9.43 30.95 -14.78
CA SER A 72 8.63 31.65 -15.80
C SER A 72 9.08 33.09 -15.94
N ASP A 73 9.16 33.56 -17.18
CA ASP A 73 9.85 34.79 -17.61
C ASP A 73 9.09 36.10 -17.31
N SER A 74 8.04 36.14 -16.46
CA SER A 74 7.35 37.43 -16.19
C SER A 74 6.28 37.50 -15.08
N SER A 75 5.63 36.41 -14.65
CA SER A 75 4.46 36.54 -13.74
C SER A 75 4.24 35.36 -12.77
N LEU A 76 5.06 34.31 -12.84
CA LEU A 76 4.96 33.14 -11.97
C LEU A 76 6.27 32.90 -11.19
N GLU A 77 7.12 33.92 -11.08
CA GLU A 77 8.47 33.83 -10.50
C GLU A 77 8.46 33.35 -9.04
N ASP A 78 7.36 33.57 -8.33
CA ASP A 78 7.22 33.20 -6.91
C ASP A 78 6.49 31.87 -6.69
N LEU A 79 6.01 31.22 -7.76
CA LEU A 79 5.32 29.93 -7.65
C LEU A 79 6.29 28.76 -7.61
N ARG A 80 6.07 27.87 -6.65
CA ARG A 80 6.83 26.65 -6.46
C ARG A 80 5.87 25.48 -6.29
N ILE A 81 6.31 24.29 -6.66
CA ILE A 81 5.58 23.05 -6.41
C ILE A 81 6.22 22.38 -5.20
N LEU A 82 5.42 22.13 -4.16
CA LEU A 82 5.77 21.30 -3.03
C LEU A 82 5.31 19.86 -3.31
N ILE A 83 6.25 18.93 -3.21
CA ILE A 83 6.07 17.49 -3.43
C ILE A 83 6.35 16.78 -2.11
N THR A 84 5.33 16.18 -1.51
CA THR A 84 5.44 15.42 -0.25
C THR A 84 5.41 13.93 -0.54
N HIS A 85 6.38 13.19 -0.02
CA HIS A 85 6.47 11.74 -0.20
C HIS A 85 5.98 10.99 1.04
N ARG A 86 5.29 9.86 0.83
CA ARG A 86 4.91 8.95 1.90
C ARG A 86 5.08 7.51 1.47
N THR A 87 5.86 6.78 2.25
CA THR A 87 6.13 5.35 2.04
C THR A 87 5.58 4.54 3.21
N ARG A 88 4.89 3.44 2.93
CA ARG A 88 4.40 2.50 3.94
C ARG A 88 4.68 1.06 3.52
N LEU A 89 5.09 0.23 4.47
CA LEU A 89 5.17 -1.21 4.31
C LEU A 89 3.78 -1.84 4.42
N LEU A 90 3.45 -2.72 3.48
CA LEU A 90 2.20 -3.47 3.50
C LEU A 90 2.34 -4.72 4.38
N PRO A 91 1.26 -5.13 5.07
CA PRO A 91 1.24 -6.38 5.80
C PRO A 91 1.29 -7.57 4.84
N ASN A 92 2.14 -8.55 5.13
CA ASN A 92 2.26 -9.80 4.38
C ASN A 92 1.39 -10.88 5.03
N LEU A 93 0.20 -11.13 4.47
CA LEU A 93 -0.77 -12.10 5.00
C LEU A 93 -0.47 -13.53 4.57
N LEU A 94 0.34 -13.71 3.53
CA LEU A 94 0.75 -15.01 2.99
C LEU A 94 2.28 -15.13 2.89
N PRO A 95 3.00 -15.23 4.03
CA PRO A 95 4.47 -15.24 4.06
C PRO A 95 5.11 -16.38 3.28
N ARG A 96 4.36 -17.47 3.07
CA ARG A 96 4.82 -18.64 2.35
C ARG A 96 4.54 -18.60 0.87
N LEU A 97 3.80 -17.62 0.35
CA LEU A 97 3.64 -17.41 -1.10
C LEU A 97 4.66 -16.42 -1.67
N SER A 98 5.63 -15.96 -0.86
CA SER A 98 6.76 -15.13 -1.32
C SER A 98 7.62 -15.81 -2.39
N PHE A 99 7.46 -17.12 -2.66
CA PHE A 99 8.08 -17.80 -3.80
C PHE A 99 7.41 -17.44 -5.15
N LEU A 100 6.19 -16.93 -5.13
CA LEU A 100 5.44 -16.51 -6.31
C LEU A 100 5.68 -15.02 -6.66
N GLY A 101 6.38 -14.29 -5.78
CA GLY A 101 6.68 -12.86 -5.88
C GLY A 101 8.09 -12.53 -5.39
N SER A 102 8.34 -11.28 -5.00
CA SER A 102 9.63 -10.88 -4.43
C SER A 102 9.71 -11.19 -2.93
N SER A 103 10.91 -11.48 -2.44
CA SER A 103 11.21 -11.72 -1.01
C SER A 103 11.17 -10.45 -0.15
N THR A 104 10.85 -9.30 -0.75
CA THR A 104 10.75 -8.01 -0.07
C THR A 104 9.30 -7.73 0.32
N PRO A 105 9.02 -7.24 1.54
CA PRO A 105 7.68 -6.77 1.89
C PRO A 105 7.19 -5.76 0.84
N GLY A 106 5.97 -5.91 0.35
CA GLY A 106 5.39 -4.92 -0.56
C GLY A 106 5.36 -3.55 0.12
N SER A 107 5.71 -2.49 -0.60
CA SER A 107 5.64 -1.12 -0.12
C SER A 107 4.76 -0.29 -1.02
N THR A 108 3.98 0.62 -0.43
CA THR A 108 3.30 1.67 -1.17
C THR A 108 4.10 2.95 -1.04
N GLU A 109 4.41 3.56 -2.17
CA GLU A 109 4.94 4.90 -2.24
C GLU A 109 3.90 5.79 -2.91
N VAL A 110 3.57 6.91 -2.27
CA VAL A 110 2.61 7.88 -2.76
C VAL A 110 3.16 9.28 -2.57
N THR A 111 2.74 10.15 -3.47
CA THR A 111 3.20 11.53 -3.52
C THR A 111 1.99 12.46 -3.48
N GLY A 112 2.03 13.45 -2.61
CA GLY A 112 1.13 14.60 -2.62
C GLY A 112 1.79 15.79 -3.30
N ILE A 113 1.02 16.56 -4.07
CA ILE A 113 1.54 17.70 -4.83
C ILE A 113 0.67 18.93 -4.55
N ALA A 114 1.31 20.05 -4.22
CA ALA A 114 0.64 21.32 -4.05
C ALA A 114 1.47 22.47 -4.64
N VAL A 115 0.80 23.54 -5.04
CA VAL A 115 1.46 24.78 -5.50
C VAL A 115 1.52 25.74 -4.32
N MET A 116 2.72 26.25 -4.05
CA MET A 116 3.00 27.24 -3.03
C MET A 116 3.50 28.53 -3.66
N GLU A 117 3.26 29.65 -3.01
CA GLU A 117 3.79 30.96 -3.38
C GLU A 117 4.79 31.39 -2.31
N ASP A 118 5.89 32.01 -2.73
CA ASP A 118 6.81 32.65 -1.78
C ASP A 118 6.11 33.91 -1.25
N SER A 119 5.57 33.85 -0.04
CA SER A 119 4.99 35.03 0.59
C SER A 119 6.12 36.02 0.96
N PRO A 120 5.97 37.32 0.69
CA PRO A 120 6.96 38.33 1.06
C PRO A 120 7.18 38.46 2.58
#